data_AF-A0A2M7C1B3-F1
#
_entry.id   AF-A0A2M7C1B3-F1
#
_cell.length_a   1.000
_cell.length_b   1.000
_cell.length_c   1.000
_cell.angle_alpha   90.00
_cell.angle_beta   90.00
_cell.angle_gamma   90.00
#
_symmetry.space_group_name_H-M   'P 1'
#
loop_
_entity.id
_entity.type
_entity.pdbx_description
1 polymer ?
#
loop_
_entity_poly.entity_id
_entity_poly.type
_entity_poly.pdbx_seq_one_letter_code
_entity_poly.pdbx_strand_id
1 'polypeptide(L)'
;MTLAEAFQRATALPQEKQQELSEFIEFLLSRSKTKRVQTESTELELDTPFFGMWADRPEMADSAAYVQALRQREWEGRHAAD
;
A
#
# COMPACT_ATOMS: atom_id res chain seq x y z
N MET A 1 -17.53 26.27 2.68
CA MET A 1 -16.98 26.75 3.96
C MET A 1 -15.47 26.76 3.84
N THR A 2 -14.85 27.92 3.99
CA THR A 2 -13.39 28.09 3.91
C THR A 2 -12.73 27.67 5.22
N LEU A 3 -11.41 27.44 5.18
CA LEU A 3 -10.65 27.10 6.39
C LEU A 3 -10.70 28.25 7.42
N ALA A 4 -10.66 29.50 6.96
CA ALA A 4 -10.77 30.68 7.83
C ALA A 4 -12.15 30.74 8.52
N GLU A 5 -13.23 30.47 7.80
CA GLU A 5 -14.59 30.39 8.36
C GLU A 5 -14.72 29.23 9.37
N ALA A 6 -14.01 28.12 9.14
CA ALA A 6 -13.97 26.99 10.06
C ALA A 6 -13.30 27.34 11.39
N PHE A 7 -12.18 28.05 11.36
CA PHE A 7 -11.49 28.49 12.57
C PHE A 7 -12.32 29.47 13.40
N GLN A 8 -12.99 30.44 12.76
CA GLN A 8 -13.85 31.37 13.51
C GLN A 8 -15.01 30.67 14.20
N ARG A 9 -15.64 29.69 13.53
CA ARG A 9 -16.70 28.88 14.14
C ARG A 9 -16.17 27.98 15.24
N ALA A 10 -14.96 27.44 15.09
CA ALA A 10 -14.31 26.63 16.12
C ALA A 10 -14.07 27.44 17.41
N THR A 11 -13.66 28.71 17.30
CA THR A 11 -13.49 29.58 18.48
C THR A 11 -14.80 29.96 19.17
N ALA A 12 -15.94 29.84 18.48
CA ALA A 12 -17.27 30.10 19.03
C ALA A 12 -17.86 28.88 19.75
N LEU A 13 -17.21 27.71 19.70
CA LEU A 13 -17.65 26.50 20.36
C LEU A 13 -17.29 26.51 21.86
N PRO A 14 -18.05 25.79 22.70
CA PRO A 14 -17.65 25.49 24.08
C PRO A 14 -16.30 24.78 24.15
N GLN A 15 -15.60 24.95 25.28
CA GLN A 15 -14.23 24.45 25.46
C GLN A 15 -14.11 22.94 25.24
N GLU A 16 -15.12 22.16 25.64
CA GLU A 16 -15.17 20.71 25.46
C GLU A 16 -15.15 20.34 23.97
N LYS A 17 -15.83 21.12 23.14
CA LYS A 17 -15.89 20.92 21.68
C LYS A 17 -14.65 21.42 20.97
N GLN A 18 -13.92 22.36 21.54
CA GLN A 18 -12.61 22.78 21.04
C GLN A 18 -11.56 21.68 21.27
N GLN A 19 -11.63 20.98 22.41
CA GLN A 19 -10.76 19.83 22.70
C GLN A 19 -11.00 18.68 21.71
N GLU A 20 -12.26 18.32 21.45
CA GLU A 20 -12.65 17.31 20.46
C GLU A 20 -12.11 17.65 19.05
N LEU A 21 -12.14 18.93 18.67
CA LEU A 21 -11.57 19.42 17.42
C LEU A 21 -10.04 19.27 17.36
N SER A 22 -9.35 19.54 18.46
CA SER A 22 -7.90 19.35 18.57
C SER A 22 -7.51 17.89 18.38
N GLU A 23 -8.20 16.97 19.07
CA GLU A 23 -8.00 15.53 18.93
C GLU A 23 -8.26 15.06 17.49
N PHE A 24 -9.29 15.59 16.84
CA PHE A 24 -9.60 15.27 15.46
C PHE A 24 -8.52 15.75 14.48
N ILE A 25 -7.96 16.95 14.70
CA ILE A 25 -6.84 17.46 13.90
C ILE A 25 -5.60 16.59 14.10
N GLU A 26 -5.27 16.20 15.33
CA GLU A 26 -4.16 15.27 15.60
C GLU A 26 -4.35 13.92 14.91
N PHE A 27 -5.57 13.38 14.93
CA PHE A 27 -5.93 12.16 14.20
C PHE A 27 -5.73 12.30 12.69
N LEU A 28 -6.17 13.41 12.09
CA LEU A 28 -5.97 13.66 10.65
C LEU A 28 -4.49 13.80 10.31
N LEU A 29 -3.71 14.49 11.15
CA LEU A 29 -2.27 14.64 10.98
C LEU A 29 -1.54 13.31 11.09
N SER A 30 -1.87 12.47 12.07
CA SER A 30 -1.26 11.15 12.22
C SER A 30 -1.53 10.26 11.01
N ARG A 31 -2.77 10.20 10.54
CA ARG A 31 -3.17 9.44 9.34
C ARG A 31 -2.49 9.96 8.06
N SER A 32 -2.31 11.28 7.94
CA SER A 32 -1.61 11.88 6.79
C SER A 32 -0.12 11.51 6.77
N LYS A 33 0.52 11.38 7.94
CA LYS A 33 1.90 10.91 8.08
C LYS A 33 2.00 9.44 7.73
N THR A 34 1.07 8.60 8.20
CA THR A 34 1.03 7.16 7.85
C THR A 34 0.90 6.93 6.35
N LYS A 35 0.10 7.74 5.63
CA LYS A 35 0.02 7.66 4.16
C LYS A 35 1.28 8.12 3.44
N ARG A 36 2.14 8.93 4.08
CA ARG A 36 3.42 9.39 3.55
C ARG A 36 4.58 8.47 3.90
N VAL A 37 4.43 7.62 4.91
CA VAL A 37 5.32 6.47 5.13
C VAL A 37 4.98 5.43 4.05
N GLN A 38 5.54 5.70 2.87
CA GLN A 38 6.05 4.71 1.95
C GLN A 38 5.04 3.67 1.42
N THR A 39 4.44 3.96 0.27
CA THR A 39 4.77 3.05 -0.84
C THR A 39 6.27 3.21 -1.05
N GLU A 40 7.08 2.39 -0.38
CA GLU A 40 8.37 2.05 -0.95
C GLU A 40 7.96 1.39 -2.26
N SER A 41 8.01 2.13 -3.36
CA SER A 41 8.21 1.47 -4.63
C SER A 41 9.55 0.79 -4.45
N THR A 42 9.51 -0.47 -4.03
CA THR A 42 10.63 -1.38 -4.26
C THR A 42 10.67 -1.50 -5.78
N GLU A 43 11.26 -0.50 -6.42
CA GLU A 43 11.77 -0.63 -7.77
C GLU A 43 12.89 -1.66 -7.63
N LEU A 44 12.47 -2.92 -7.63
CA LEU A 44 13.36 -4.06 -7.61
C LEU A 44 14.14 -3.95 -8.91
N GLU A 45 15.45 -3.77 -8.83
CA GLU A 45 16.33 -3.99 -9.97
C GLU A 45 16.23 -5.47 -10.36
N LEU A 46 15.34 -5.76 -11.32
CA LEU A 46 15.11 -7.08 -11.88
C LEU A 46 16.32 -7.62 -12.67
N ASP A 47 17.33 -6.78 -12.89
CA ASP A 47 18.61 -7.15 -13.51
C ASP A 47 19.57 -7.84 -12.53
N THR A 48 19.23 -7.91 -11.24
CA THR A 48 20.05 -8.66 -10.28
C THR A 48 19.89 -10.17 -10.48
N PRO A 49 21.00 -10.93 -10.59
CA PRO A 49 20.91 -12.38 -10.77
C PRO A 49 20.25 -13.03 -9.55
N PHE A 50 19.37 -13.99 -9.79
CA PHE A 50 18.74 -14.77 -8.72
C PHE A 50 19.81 -15.51 -7.89
N PHE A 51 19.59 -15.60 -6.58
CA PHE A 51 20.55 -16.17 -5.65
C PHE A 51 20.17 -17.59 -5.18
N GLY A 52 21.15 -18.38 -4.77
CA GLY A 52 20.94 -19.68 -4.10
C GLY A 52 20.34 -20.74 -5.03
N MET A 53 19.29 -21.44 -4.56
CA MET A 53 18.66 -22.58 -5.27
C MET A 53 17.99 -22.22 -6.61
N TRP A 54 17.90 -20.92 -6.92
CA TRP A 54 17.24 -20.39 -8.11
C TRP A 54 18.23 -19.83 -9.14
N ALA A 55 19.51 -19.70 -8.77
CA ALA A 55 20.55 -19.14 -9.64
C ALA A 55 20.78 -20.01 -10.89
N ASP A 56 20.77 -21.33 -10.72
CA ASP A 56 21.08 -22.29 -11.79
C ASP A 56 19.84 -22.74 -12.58
N ARG A 57 18.66 -22.16 -12.30
CA ARG A 57 17.41 -22.56 -12.96
C ARG A 57 17.21 -21.79 -14.26
N PRO A 58 17.16 -22.46 -15.43
CA PRO A 58 16.98 -21.79 -16.71
C PRO A 58 15.64 -21.05 -16.80
N GLU A 59 14.62 -21.50 -16.07
CA GLU A 59 13.30 -20.88 -16.05
C GLU A 59 13.28 -19.51 -15.34
N MET A 60 14.31 -19.19 -14.55
CA MET A 60 14.42 -17.90 -13.87
C MET A 60 14.91 -16.77 -14.79
N ALA A 61 15.36 -17.10 -16.01
CA ALA A 61 15.68 -16.09 -17.03
C ALA A 61 14.46 -15.24 -17.42
N ASP A 62 13.25 -15.82 -17.34
CA ASP A 62 11.98 -15.10 -17.45
C ASP A 62 11.02 -15.60 -16.35
N SER A 63 11.19 -15.03 -15.16
CA SER A 63 10.37 -15.37 -13.99
C SER A 63 8.87 -15.10 -14.20
N ALA A 64 8.52 -14.10 -15.02
CA ALA A 64 7.14 -13.77 -15.32
C ALA A 64 6.47 -14.87 -16.16
N ALA A 65 7.16 -15.32 -17.21
CA ALA A 65 6.70 -16.45 -18.03
C ALA A 65 6.59 -17.74 -17.20
N TYR A 66 7.56 -18.02 -16.32
CA TYR A 66 7.52 -19.19 -15.44
C TYR A 66 6.27 -19.20 -14.54
N VAL A 67 5.98 -18.08 -13.86
CA VAL A 67 4.82 -18.00 -12.96
C VAL A 67 3.50 -18.09 -13.73
N GLN A 68 3.43 -17.50 -14.93
CA GLN A 68 2.26 -17.59 -15.78
C GLN A 68 1.98 -19.03 -16.22
N ALA A 69 3.00 -19.74 -16.70
CA ALA A 69 2.90 -21.15 -17.08
C ALA A 69 2.51 -22.04 -15.89
N LEU A 70 3.10 -21.79 -14.72
CA LEU A 70 2.76 -22.51 -13.49
C LEU A 70 1.30 -22.32 -13.10
N ARG A 71 0.77 -21.10 -13.21
CA ARG A 71 -0.64 -20.80 -12.92
C ARG A 71 -1.57 -21.52 -13.88
N GLN A 72 -1.29 -21.49 -15.18
CA GLN A 72 -2.09 -22.22 -16.17
C GLN A 72 -2.10 -23.72 -15.86
N ARG A 73 -0.92 -24.31 -15.61
CA ARG A 73 -0.80 -25.75 -15.34
C ARG A 73 -1.52 -26.20 -14.08
N GLU A 74 -1.35 -25.47 -12.98
CA GLU A 74 -1.77 -25.95 -11.65
C GLU A 74 -3.16 -25.44 -11.24
N TRP A 75 -3.59 -24.29 -11.78
CA TRP A 75 -4.83 -23.63 -11.33
C TRP A 75 -5.96 -23.73 -12.35
N GLU A 76 -5.70 -23.76 -13.67
CA GLU A 76 -6.77 -23.96 -14.66
C GLU A 76 -7.26 -25.42 -14.69
N GLY A 77 -6.40 -26.39 -14.33
CA GLY A 77 -6.80 -27.79 -14.16
C GLY A 77 -7.78 -28.05 -13.01
N ARG A 78 -7.89 -27.15 -12.03
CA ARG A 78 -8.87 -27.26 -10.94
C ARG A 78 -10.30 -26.89 -11.35
N HIS A 79 -10.47 -26.09 -12.39
CA HIS A 79 -11.79 -25.68 -12.87
C HIS A 79 -12.43 -26.65 -13.89
N ALA A 80 -11.71 -27.69 -14.32
CA ALA A 80 -12.23 -28.71 -15.25
C ALA A 80 -12.70 -30.01 -14.56
N ALA A 81 -12.59 -30.09 -13.24
CA ALA A 81 -12.95 -31.26 -12.43
C ALA A 81 -14.09 -31.00 -11.41
N ASP A 82 -14.69 -29.80 -11.44
CA ASP A 82 -15.96 -29.44 -10.77
C ASP A 82 -17.08 -29.35 -11.81
#